data_AF-A0A960G9Q4-F1
#
_entry.id   AF-A0A960G9Q4-F1
#
_cell.length_a   1.000
_cell.length_b   1.000
_cell.length_c   1.000
_cell.angle_alpha   90.00
_cell.angle_beta   90.00
_cell.angle_gamma   90.00
#
_symmetry.space_group_name_H-M   'P 1'
#
loop_
_entity.id
_entity.type
_entity.pdbx_description
1 polymer ?
#
loop_
_entity_poly.entity_id
_entity_poly.type
_entity_poly.pdbx_seq_one_letter_code
_entity_poly.pdbx_strand_id
1 'polypeptide(L)'
;MVLAPDTRAALEWIRNDFDHIVATVTPQDLVAPTAGTRWTNRELIFHLWFGQRITRAFITLVGAFSRLPPPVSRGWAHILGAATRPYDWVNYAASAGGGRVVPLRTVRRWMHNDTAAILAWADRATDADLRSGMSVPPGWDPYFQPWMSRTDLLDWAPKHYRHHRAQLTIEGL
;
A
#
# COMPACT_ATOMS: atom_id res chain seq x y z
N MET A 1 17.10 16.78 -3.36
CA MET A 1 16.72 15.64 -4.23
C MET A 1 15.21 15.58 -4.30
N VAL A 2 14.68 15.86 -5.49
CA VAL A 2 13.25 15.66 -5.80
C VAL A 2 12.99 14.16 -5.92
N LEU A 3 11.76 13.71 -5.65
CA LEU A 3 11.33 12.35 -5.93
C LEU A 3 11.80 11.91 -7.34
N ALA A 4 12.41 10.73 -7.45
CA ALA A 4 12.85 10.24 -8.75
C ALA A 4 11.67 10.25 -9.75
N PRO A 5 11.85 10.76 -10.98
CA PRO A 5 10.78 10.84 -11.97
C PRO A 5 10.06 9.51 -12.18
N ASP A 6 10.80 8.39 -12.16
CA ASP A 6 10.26 7.04 -12.32
C ASP A 6 9.34 6.63 -11.15
N THR A 7 9.71 6.97 -9.91
CA THR A 7 8.89 6.70 -8.72
C THR A 7 7.59 7.53 -8.75
N ARG A 8 7.67 8.81 -9.14
CA ARG A 8 6.49 9.66 -9.34
C ARG A 8 5.54 9.06 -10.37
N ALA A 9 6.05 8.75 -11.56
CA ALA A 9 5.26 8.19 -12.64
C ALA A 9 4.61 6.85 -12.23
N ALA A 10 5.32 6.03 -11.46
CA ALA A 10 4.79 4.77 -10.95
C ALA A 10 3.64 4.97 -9.93
N LEU A 11 3.73 5.96 -9.05
CA LEU A 11 2.64 6.30 -8.11
C LEU A 11 1.42 6.89 -8.84
N GLU A 12 1.64 7.72 -9.85
CA GLU A 12 0.56 8.25 -10.69
C GLU A 12 -0.10 7.14 -11.53
N TRP A 13 0.68 6.17 -12.00
CA TRP A 13 0.18 4.98 -12.68
C TRP A 13 -0.78 4.18 -11.80
N ILE A 14 -0.48 3.97 -10.50
CA ILE A 14 -1.40 3.27 -9.57
C ILE A 14 -2.80 3.89 -9.60
N ARG A 15 -2.90 5.22 -9.49
CA ARG A 15 -4.19 5.92 -9.51
C ARG A 15 -4.90 5.74 -10.85
N ASN A 16 -4.17 5.89 -11.96
CA ASN A 16 -4.75 5.83 -13.30
C ASN A 16 -5.21 4.39 -13.65
N ASP A 17 -4.41 3.38 -13.29
CA ASP A 17 -4.77 1.98 -13.46
C ASP A 17 -5.95 1.59 -12.56
N PHE A 18 -5.99 2.08 -11.32
CA PHE A 18 -7.13 1.85 -10.44
C PHE A 18 -8.43 2.45 -11.00
N ASP A 19 -8.34 3.62 -11.63
CA ASP A 19 -9.48 4.22 -12.34
C ASP A 19 -9.95 3.36 -13.50
N HIS A 20 -9.00 2.82 -14.28
CA HIS A 20 -9.30 1.92 -15.38
C HIS A 20 -9.98 0.63 -14.90
N ILE A 21 -9.47 0.02 -13.82
CA ILE A 21 -10.07 -1.18 -13.20
C ILE A 21 -11.52 -0.90 -12.76
N VAL A 22 -11.75 0.18 -12.01
CA VAL A 22 -13.09 0.50 -11.49
C VAL A 22 -14.07 0.85 -12.61
N ALA A 23 -13.59 1.39 -13.74
CA ALA A 23 -14.42 1.70 -14.90
C ALA A 23 -14.78 0.47 -15.74
N THR A 24 -13.94 -0.58 -15.72
CA THR A 24 -14.06 -1.76 -16.60
C THR A 24 -14.80 -2.91 -15.92
N VAL A 25 -14.65 -3.06 -14.61
CA VAL A 25 -15.12 -4.24 -13.87
C VAL A 25 -16.64 -4.40 -13.90
N THR A 26 -17.12 -5.58 -14.27
CA THR A 26 -18.55 -5.94 -14.25
C THR A 26 -18.98 -6.51 -12.90
N PRO A 27 -20.29 -6.58 -12.59
CA PRO A 27 -20.76 -7.25 -11.38
C PRO A 27 -20.34 -8.72 -11.27
N GLN A 28 -20.23 -9.43 -12.40
CA GLN A 28 -19.78 -10.83 -12.43
C GLN A 28 -18.29 -10.94 -12.12
N ASP A 29 -17.47 -10.04 -12.68
CA ASP A 29 -16.04 -9.98 -12.36
C ASP A 29 -15.83 -9.78 -10.86
N LEU A 30 -16.60 -8.89 -10.23
CA LEU A 30 -16.43 -8.54 -8.82
C LEU A 30 -16.57 -9.73 -7.86
N VAL A 31 -17.44 -10.69 -8.18
CA VAL A 31 -17.67 -11.88 -7.36
C VAL A 31 -16.78 -13.06 -7.75
N ALA A 32 -16.10 -12.97 -8.90
CA ALA A 32 -15.21 -14.02 -9.38
C ALA A 32 -13.97 -14.17 -8.47
N PRO A 33 -13.42 -15.39 -8.33
CA PRO A 33 -12.22 -15.65 -7.55
C PRO A 33 -10.99 -15.13 -8.26
N THR A 34 -10.04 -14.59 -7.51
CA THR A 34 -8.73 -14.15 -8.04
C THR A 34 -7.76 -15.30 -8.27
N ALA A 35 -6.70 -15.08 -9.04
CA ALA A 35 -5.65 -16.05 -9.27
C ALA A 35 -4.67 -16.10 -8.09
N GLY A 36 -4.51 -17.28 -7.48
CA GLY A 36 -3.48 -17.51 -6.45
C GLY A 36 -3.77 -16.89 -5.08
N THR A 37 -4.97 -16.39 -4.82
CA THR A 37 -5.38 -15.88 -3.51
C THR A 37 -6.73 -16.46 -3.07
N ARG A 38 -7.15 -16.15 -1.83
CA ARG A 38 -8.47 -16.53 -1.28
C ARG A 38 -9.54 -15.46 -1.47
N TRP A 39 -9.20 -14.34 -2.11
CA TRP A 39 -10.08 -13.20 -2.29
C TRP A 39 -10.89 -13.28 -3.59
N THR A 40 -12.06 -12.64 -3.59
CA THR A 40 -12.74 -12.23 -4.83
C THR A 40 -12.04 -11.02 -5.46
N ASN A 41 -12.30 -10.73 -6.74
CA ASN A 41 -11.75 -9.53 -7.39
C ASN A 41 -12.13 -8.26 -6.62
N ARG A 42 -13.35 -8.16 -6.08
CA ARG A 42 -13.78 -7.01 -5.28
C ARG A 42 -12.92 -6.80 -4.03
N GLU A 43 -12.57 -7.89 -3.35
CA GLU A 43 -11.75 -7.85 -2.14
C GLU A 43 -10.28 -7.54 -2.45
N LEU A 44 -9.76 -8.07 -3.55
CA LEU A 44 -8.42 -7.75 -4.02
C LEU A 44 -8.30 -6.30 -4.51
N ILE A 45 -9.31 -5.75 -5.21
CA ILE A 45 -9.36 -4.32 -5.55
C ILE A 45 -9.32 -3.46 -4.30
N PHE A 46 -10.04 -3.84 -3.24
CA PHE A 46 -9.92 -3.15 -1.96
C PHE A 46 -8.50 -3.24 -1.40
N HIS A 47 -7.87 -4.41 -1.46
CA HIS A 47 -6.49 -4.62 -1.03
C HIS A 47 -5.48 -3.76 -1.80
N LEU A 48 -5.69 -3.54 -3.11
CA LEU A 48 -4.85 -2.64 -3.91
C LEU A 48 -4.85 -1.20 -3.35
N TRP A 49 -6.02 -0.67 -2.97
CA TRP A 49 -6.07 0.61 -2.25
C TRP A 49 -5.44 0.53 -0.87
N PHE A 50 -5.64 -0.58 -0.16
CA PHE A 50 -5.09 -0.75 1.19
C PHE A 50 -3.56 -0.67 1.20
N GLY A 51 -2.86 -1.19 0.19
CA GLY A 51 -1.42 -0.99 0.01
C GLY A 51 -1.01 0.49 -0.11
N GLN A 52 -1.77 1.29 -0.87
CA GLN A 52 -1.55 2.73 -0.97
C GLN A 52 -1.77 3.43 0.39
N ARG A 53 -2.80 3.01 1.14
CA ARG A 53 -3.07 3.50 2.49
C ARG A 53 -1.94 3.16 3.47
N ILE A 54 -1.40 1.94 3.41
CA ILE A 54 -0.24 1.52 4.21
C ILE A 54 0.96 2.41 3.90
N THR A 55 1.25 2.65 2.61
CA THR A 55 2.34 3.54 2.18
C THR A 55 2.23 4.92 2.85
N ARG A 56 1.05 5.54 2.76
CA ARG A 56 0.77 6.84 3.40
C ARG A 56 0.98 6.81 4.91
N ALA A 57 0.46 5.77 5.57
CA ALA A 57 0.57 5.62 7.02
C ALA A 57 2.03 5.48 7.46
N PHE A 58 2.81 4.66 6.75
CA PHE A 58 4.21 4.41 7.07
C PHE A 58 5.09 5.64 6.80
N ILE A 59 4.84 6.41 5.74
CA ILE A 59 5.54 7.69 5.51
C ILE A 59 5.41 8.64 6.72
N THR A 60 4.22 8.68 7.32
CA THR A 60 3.95 9.50 8.51
C THR A 60 4.58 8.88 9.76
N LEU A 61 4.45 7.56 9.93
CA LEU A 61 4.99 6.81 11.05
C LEU A 61 6.51 6.94 11.13
N VAL A 62 7.22 6.70 10.02
CA VAL A 62 8.68 6.88 9.91
C VAL A 62 9.08 8.27 10.36
N GLY A 63 8.31 9.31 10.01
CA GLY A 63 8.60 10.68 10.43
C GLY A 63 8.46 10.95 11.91
N ALA A 64 7.49 10.31 12.55
CA ALA A 64 7.34 10.38 13.99
C ALA A 64 8.52 9.66 14.67
N PHE A 65 8.86 8.45 14.21
CA PHE A 65 9.93 7.64 14.81
C PHE A 65 11.35 8.14 14.53
N SER A 66 11.59 8.78 13.39
CA SER A 66 12.89 9.38 13.07
C SER A 66 13.25 10.55 14.00
N ARG A 67 12.27 11.06 14.76
CA ARG A 67 12.46 12.10 15.78
C ARG A 67 12.61 11.53 17.19
N LEU A 68 12.49 10.21 17.38
CA LEU A 68 12.59 9.55 18.67
C LEU A 68 13.99 8.97 18.93
N PRO A 69 14.44 8.83 20.19
CA PRO A 69 15.72 8.21 20.52
C PRO A 69 15.83 6.76 19.99
N PRO A 70 17.01 6.30 19.54
CA PRO A 70 17.20 4.98 18.92
C PRO A 70 16.64 3.76 19.68
N PRO A 71 16.66 3.70 21.03
CA PRO A 71 16.03 2.59 21.78
C PRO A 71 14.51 2.49 21.58
N VAL A 72 13.82 3.62 21.41
CA VAL A 72 12.36 3.67 21.22
C VAL A 72 11.99 3.14 19.83
N SER A 73 12.77 3.51 18.81
CA SER A 73 12.60 3.00 17.44
C SER A 73 12.80 1.48 17.37
N ARG A 74 13.81 0.94 18.08
CA ARG A 74 14.04 -0.52 18.16
C ARG A 74 12.96 -1.27 18.94
N GLY A 75 12.47 -0.71 20.05
CA GLY A 75 11.37 -1.30 20.82
C GLY A 75 10.07 -1.36 20.01
N TRP A 76 9.80 -0.34 19.21
CA TRP A 76 8.65 -0.33 18.29
C TRP A 76 8.72 -1.43 17.23
N ALA A 77 9.90 -1.68 16.65
CA ALA A 77 10.10 -2.78 15.70
C ALA A 77 9.77 -4.15 16.31
N HIS A 78 10.10 -4.37 17.58
CA HIS A 78 9.74 -5.59 18.31
C HIS A 78 8.23 -5.71 18.55
N ILE A 79 7.55 -4.61 18.88
CA ILE A 79 6.09 -4.60 19.05
C ILE A 79 5.37 -4.92 17.72
N LEU A 80 5.82 -4.31 16.61
CA LEU A 80 5.28 -4.62 15.27
C LEU A 80 5.59 -6.06 14.85
N GLY A 81 6.80 -6.55 15.15
CA GLY A 81 7.19 -7.94 14.89
C GLY A 81 6.31 -8.95 15.63
N ALA A 82 5.96 -8.68 16.89
CA ALA A 82 5.04 -9.51 17.67
C ALA A 82 3.60 -9.50 17.11
N ALA A 83 3.24 -8.49 16.31
CA ALA A 83 1.95 -8.39 15.64
C ALA A 83 1.89 -9.09 14.25
N THR A 84 2.94 -9.80 13.83
CA THR A 84 3.02 -10.41 12.48
C THR A 84 1.97 -11.48 12.18
N ARG A 85 1.71 -12.41 13.10
CA ARG A 85 0.62 -13.40 12.91
C ARG A 85 -0.78 -12.77 12.94
N PRO A 86 -1.07 -11.83 13.85
CA PRO A 86 -2.26 -10.99 13.75
C PRO A 86 -2.36 -10.24 12.41
N TYR A 87 -1.23 -9.80 11.84
CA TYR A 87 -1.20 -9.03 10.60
C TYR A 87 -1.73 -9.80 9.40
N ASP A 88 -1.33 -11.05 9.16
CA ASP A 88 -1.85 -11.83 8.02
C ASP A 88 -3.38 -11.97 8.08
N TRP A 89 -3.90 -12.24 9.28
CA TRP A 89 -5.33 -12.31 9.51
C TRP A 89 -6.01 -10.94 9.36
N VAL A 90 -5.44 -9.87 9.90
CA VAL A 90 -5.96 -8.51 9.77
C VAL A 90 -5.92 -8.06 8.31
N ASN A 91 -4.85 -8.37 7.57
CA ASN A 91 -4.69 -8.01 6.17
C ASN A 91 -5.74 -8.72 5.31
N TYR A 92 -5.93 -10.03 5.54
CA TYR A 92 -7.02 -10.79 4.93
C TYR A 92 -8.40 -10.26 5.32
N ALA A 93 -8.70 -10.17 6.62
CA ALA A 93 -10.01 -9.84 7.15
C ALA A 93 -10.42 -8.39 6.88
N ALA A 94 -9.48 -7.44 6.93
CA ALA A 94 -9.73 -6.06 6.57
C ALA A 94 -10.02 -5.91 5.08
N SER A 95 -9.27 -6.61 4.23
CA SER A 95 -9.52 -6.59 2.78
C SER A 95 -10.83 -7.29 2.42
N ALA A 96 -11.11 -8.43 3.05
CA ALA A 96 -12.34 -9.19 2.83
C ALA A 96 -13.58 -8.48 3.39
N GLY A 97 -13.51 -7.95 4.61
CA GLY A 97 -14.58 -7.18 5.24
C GLY A 97 -14.82 -5.84 4.54
N GLY A 98 -13.75 -5.06 4.36
CA GLY A 98 -13.80 -3.77 3.69
C GLY A 98 -14.26 -3.87 2.24
N GLY A 99 -13.74 -4.85 1.49
CA GLY A 99 -14.16 -5.15 0.13
C GLY A 99 -15.65 -5.46 0.04
N ARG A 100 -16.22 -6.20 1.00
CA ARG A 100 -17.66 -6.52 0.99
C ARG A 100 -18.54 -5.32 1.31
N VAL A 101 -18.18 -4.50 2.30
CA VAL A 101 -19.07 -3.44 2.81
C VAL A 101 -18.89 -2.08 2.14
N VAL A 102 -17.70 -1.75 1.63
CA VAL A 102 -17.41 -0.40 1.12
C VAL A 102 -17.74 -0.30 -0.37
N PRO A 103 -18.52 0.70 -0.82
CA PRO A 103 -18.77 0.92 -2.25
C PRO A 103 -17.48 1.19 -3.03
N LEU A 104 -17.31 0.61 -4.22
CA LEU A 104 -16.11 0.78 -5.06
C LEU A 104 -15.81 2.25 -5.38
N ARG A 105 -16.85 3.07 -5.61
CA ARG A 105 -16.70 4.52 -5.79
C ARG A 105 -16.01 5.22 -4.61
N THR A 106 -16.24 4.73 -3.39
CA THR A 106 -15.64 5.26 -2.17
C THR A 106 -14.17 4.87 -2.10
N VAL A 107 -13.86 3.59 -2.38
CA VAL A 107 -12.48 3.09 -2.43
C VAL A 107 -11.68 3.83 -3.51
N ARG A 108 -12.26 4.05 -4.69
CA ARG A 108 -11.67 4.87 -5.77
C ARG A 108 -11.32 6.28 -5.28
N ARG A 109 -12.26 6.96 -4.60
CA ARG A 109 -11.99 8.29 -4.03
C ARG A 109 -10.85 8.25 -3.00
N TRP A 110 -10.77 7.21 -2.18
CA TRP A 110 -9.68 7.07 -1.22
C TRP A 110 -8.34 6.83 -1.91
N MET A 111 -8.28 6.04 -2.98
CA MET A 111 -7.07 5.86 -3.79
C MET A 111 -6.56 7.19 -4.35
N HIS A 112 -7.46 8.02 -4.90
CA HIS A 112 -7.12 9.36 -5.36
C HIS A 112 -6.54 10.22 -4.24
N ASN A 113 -7.23 10.28 -3.11
CA ASN A 113 -6.83 11.11 -1.98
C ASN A 113 -5.48 10.65 -1.39
N ASP A 114 -5.26 9.35 -1.24
CA ASP A 114 -4.03 8.81 -0.68
C ASP A 114 -2.86 8.99 -1.65
N THR A 115 -3.07 8.78 -2.95
CA THR A 115 -2.05 9.06 -3.97
C THR A 115 -1.69 10.55 -4.00
N ALA A 116 -2.67 11.44 -4.02
CA ALA A 116 -2.43 12.88 -4.00
C ALA A 116 -1.69 13.34 -2.73
N ALA A 117 -2.06 12.79 -1.57
CA ALA A 117 -1.38 13.08 -0.31
C ALA A 117 0.08 12.61 -0.30
N ILE A 118 0.35 11.42 -0.85
CA ILE A 118 1.70 10.87 -0.96
C ILE A 118 2.57 11.74 -1.89
N LEU A 119 2.07 12.06 -3.08
CA LEU A 119 2.79 12.90 -4.04
C LEU A 119 3.06 14.29 -3.47
N ALA A 120 2.03 14.93 -2.88
CA ALA A 120 2.17 16.25 -2.29
C ALA A 120 3.14 16.28 -1.10
N TRP A 121 3.23 15.18 -0.33
CA TRP A 121 4.25 15.04 0.72
C TRP A 121 5.64 14.88 0.11
N ALA A 122 5.78 14.01 -0.89
CA ALA A 122 7.07 13.75 -1.54
C ALA A 122 7.66 14.98 -2.23
N ASP A 123 6.82 15.85 -2.80
CA ASP A 123 7.24 17.14 -3.39
C ASP A 123 7.85 18.12 -2.39
N ARG A 124 7.50 17.98 -1.11
CA ARG A 124 7.98 18.84 -0.03
C ARG A 124 9.04 18.17 0.83
N ALA A 125 9.35 16.89 0.58
CA ALA A 125 10.28 16.13 1.38
C ALA A 125 11.73 16.57 1.10
N THR A 126 12.51 16.74 2.16
CA THR A 126 13.96 16.93 2.04
C THR A 126 14.67 15.61 1.84
N ASP A 127 15.95 15.65 1.48
CA ASP A 127 16.76 14.43 1.32
C ASP A 127 16.92 13.68 2.65
N ALA A 128 16.92 14.41 3.76
CA ALA A 128 16.93 13.83 5.09
C ALA A 128 15.60 13.12 5.38
N ASP A 129 14.47 13.70 4.97
CA ASP A 129 13.15 13.06 5.12
C ASP A 129 13.07 11.77 4.30
N LEU A 130 13.54 11.79 3.05
CA LEU A 130 13.51 10.63 2.15
C LEU A 130 14.38 9.48 2.68
N ARG A 131 15.58 9.78 3.19
CA ARG A 131 16.50 8.79 3.77
C ARG A 131 16.10 8.29 5.16
N SER A 132 15.26 9.03 5.89
CA SER A 132 14.76 8.57 7.18
C SER A 132 14.00 7.26 7.02
N GLY A 133 14.16 6.36 7.98
CA GLY A 133 13.60 5.02 7.90
C GLY A 133 13.25 4.47 9.27
N MET A 134 12.64 3.29 9.25
CA MET A 134 12.37 2.52 10.45
C MET A 134 12.49 1.03 10.14
N SER A 135 12.62 0.23 11.20
CA SER A 135 12.48 -1.21 11.07
C SER A 135 11.02 -1.58 10.85
N VAL A 136 10.78 -2.45 9.87
CA VAL A 136 9.46 -3.01 9.55
C VAL A 136 9.56 -4.54 9.57
N PRO A 137 8.49 -5.27 9.91
CA PRO A 137 8.56 -6.74 9.96
C PRO A 137 8.63 -7.31 8.53
N PRO A 138 9.70 -8.03 8.16
CA PRO A 138 9.85 -8.56 6.79
C PRO A 138 8.78 -9.58 6.39
N GLY A 139 8.11 -10.20 7.37
CA GLY A 139 7.07 -11.19 7.12
C GLY A 139 5.73 -10.61 6.66
N TRP A 140 5.54 -9.29 6.67
CA TRP A 140 4.25 -8.66 6.31
C TRP A 140 4.02 -8.60 4.81
N ASP A 141 5.09 -8.51 4.02
CA ASP A 141 5.03 -8.43 2.57
C ASP A 141 6.34 -8.95 1.96
N PRO A 142 6.31 -9.69 0.84
CA PRO A 142 7.52 -10.26 0.23
C PRO A 142 8.60 -9.22 -0.14
N TYR A 143 8.21 -7.96 -0.32
CA TYR A 143 9.12 -6.88 -0.68
C TYR A 143 9.62 -6.08 0.53
N PHE A 144 9.09 -6.32 1.73
CA PHE A 144 9.55 -5.65 2.94
C PHE A 144 10.95 -6.11 3.33
N GLN A 145 11.80 -5.13 3.64
CA GLN A 145 13.13 -5.36 4.19
C GLN A 145 13.16 -5.04 5.68
N PRO A 146 14.06 -5.63 6.49
CA PRO A 146 14.14 -5.37 7.93
C PRO A 146 14.28 -3.89 8.31
N TRP A 147 14.79 -3.08 7.38
CA TRP A 147 14.81 -1.63 7.45
C TRP A 147 14.31 -1.06 6.13
N MET A 148 13.39 -0.10 6.19
CA MET A 148 12.91 0.62 5.02
C MET A 148 12.93 2.12 5.28
N SER A 149 13.58 2.85 4.37
CA SER A 149 13.47 4.29 4.27
C SER A 149 12.13 4.72 3.69
N ARG A 150 11.82 6.01 3.74
CA ARG A 150 10.65 6.54 3.04
C ARG A 150 10.77 6.39 1.53
N THR A 151 11.98 6.49 0.97
CA THR A 151 12.22 6.14 -0.44
C THR A 151 11.85 4.69 -0.73
N ASP A 152 12.30 3.74 0.11
CA ASP A 152 11.97 2.33 -0.08
C ASP A 152 10.46 2.08 -0.03
N LEU A 153 9.72 2.81 0.82
CA LEU A 153 8.26 2.73 0.90
C LEU A 153 7.57 3.29 -0.36
N LEU A 154 8.08 4.39 -0.92
CA LEU A 154 7.55 4.96 -2.17
C LEU A 154 7.78 4.01 -3.36
N ASP A 155 8.93 3.33 -3.39
CA ASP A 155 9.26 2.35 -4.42
C ASP A 155 8.57 0.99 -4.20
N TRP A 156 8.22 0.67 -2.96
CA TRP A 156 7.46 -0.52 -2.60
C TRP A 156 6.02 -0.46 -3.13
N ALA A 157 5.32 0.67 -2.94
CA ALA A 157 3.91 0.81 -3.29
C ALA A 157 3.56 0.33 -4.72
N PRO A 158 4.26 0.76 -5.79
CA PRO A 158 3.97 0.28 -7.14
C PRO A 158 4.42 -1.16 -7.40
N LYS A 159 5.39 -1.70 -6.65
CA LYS A 159 5.77 -3.13 -6.73
C LYS A 159 4.68 -4.01 -6.14
N HIS A 160 4.22 -3.67 -4.93
CA HIS A 160 3.08 -4.30 -4.25
C HIS A 160 1.84 -4.29 -5.12
N TYR A 161 1.50 -3.12 -5.66
CA TYR A 161 0.33 -2.94 -6.51
C TYR A 161 0.41 -3.81 -7.77
N ARG A 162 1.53 -3.82 -8.50
CA ARG A 162 1.70 -4.67 -9.70
C ARG A 162 1.53 -6.14 -9.39
N HIS A 163 2.11 -6.60 -8.29
CA HIS A 163 2.02 -8.00 -7.87
C HIS A 163 0.56 -8.44 -7.68
N HIS A 164 -0.23 -7.66 -6.94
CA HIS A 164 -1.63 -7.98 -6.70
C HIS A 164 -2.54 -7.67 -7.90
N ARG A 165 -2.23 -6.65 -8.70
CA ARG A 165 -2.96 -6.38 -9.95
C ARG A 165 -2.91 -7.60 -10.88
N ALA A 166 -1.76 -8.28 -10.97
CA ALA A 166 -1.59 -9.47 -11.79
C ALA A 166 -2.40 -10.70 -11.31
N GLN A 167 -2.97 -10.64 -10.11
CA GLN A 167 -3.83 -11.70 -9.56
C GLN A 167 -5.31 -11.45 -9.85
N LEU A 168 -5.69 -10.28 -10.38
CA LEU A 168 -7.07 -10.01 -10.81
C LEU A 168 -7.41 -10.87 -12.02
N THR A 169 -8.61 -11.45 -12.02
CA THR A 169 -9.16 -12.24 -13.11
C THR A 169 -10.38 -11.52 -13.67
N ILE A 170 -10.15 -10.39 -14.33
CA ILE A 170 -11.16 -9.51 -14.91
C ILE A 170 -10.94 -9.48 -16.41
N GLU A 171 -11.99 -9.70 -17.19
CA GLU A 171 -11.89 -9.65 -18.64
C GLU A 171 -11.61 -8.21 -19.12
N GLY A 172 -10.62 -8.04 -20.00
CA GLY A 172 -10.27 -6.73 -20.58
C GLY A 172 -9.28 -5.87 -19.78
N LEU A 173 -8.59 -6.43 -18.78
CA LEU A 173 -7.51 -5.78 -18.00
C LEU A 173 -6.07 -6.18 -18.36
#